data_AF-X1AL07-F1
#
_entry.id   AF-X1AL07-F1
#
_cell.length_a   1.000
_cell.length_b   1.000
_cell.length_c   1.000
_cell.angle_alpha   90.00
_cell.angle_beta   90.00
_cell.angle_gamma   90.00
#
_symmetry.space_group_name_H-M   'P 1'
#
loop_
_entity.id
_entity.type
_entity.pdbx_description
1 polymer ?
#
loop_
_entity_poly.entity_id
_entity_poly.type
_entity_poly.pdbx_seq_one_letter_code
_entity_poly.pdbx_strand_id
1 'polypeptide(L)'
;EDIKAGDTEPEYKSYYYSWSINSGETTIGDSLYAGKNSPYSDSFTITSPFGSILTSVEVHINWEDDNTYGLLIKKGEDTLTSDIGLQGRESTTESSKGSGNLTFNYKLNDIPSSDYVLAEDMTDAESIIDGMFSGENAASFNTEVSVETGERILRPLKFLKDQGNEFELKAKYTYYIYMVYNYILNSINL
;
A
#
# COMPACT_ATOMS: atom_id res chain seq x y z
N GLU A 1 -45.01 -12.69 -6.60
CA GLU A 1 -45.36 -14.08 -6.25
C GLU A 1 -46.12 -14.03 -4.93
N ASP A 2 -47.26 -14.72 -4.86
CA ASP A 2 -48.10 -14.75 -3.66
C ASP A 2 -47.46 -15.67 -2.60
N ILE A 3 -47.22 -15.13 -1.40
CA ILE A 3 -46.74 -15.89 -0.24
C ILE A 3 -47.84 -16.87 0.17
N LYS A 4 -47.55 -18.19 0.18
CA LYS A 4 -48.54 -19.21 0.55
C LYS A 4 -48.52 -19.44 2.06
N ALA A 5 -49.69 -19.74 2.62
CA ALA A 5 -49.80 -20.17 4.01
C ALA A 5 -48.98 -21.47 4.23
N GLY A 6 -47.83 -21.35 4.89
CA GLY A 6 -46.84 -22.42 5.06
C GLY A 6 -45.40 -21.98 4.76
N ASP A 7 -45.21 -20.81 4.13
CA ASP A 7 -43.88 -20.21 3.99
C ASP A 7 -43.47 -19.66 5.36
N THR A 8 -42.66 -20.42 6.10
CA THR A 8 -42.00 -19.91 7.31
C THR A 8 -41.01 -18.85 6.90
N GLU A 9 -41.13 -17.64 7.48
CA GLU A 9 -40.10 -16.61 7.34
C GLU A 9 -38.72 -17.22 7.65
N PRO A 10 -37.67 -16.87 6.87
CA PRO A 10 -36.35 -17.41 7.11
C PRO A 10 -35.89 -17.07 8.54
N GLU A 11 -35.41 -18.07 9.26
CA GLU A 11 -34.92 -17.90 10.63
C GLU A 11 -33.55 -17.22 10.59
N TYR A 12 -33.54 -15.89 10.72
CA TYR A 12 -32.30 -15.11 10.82
C TYR A 12 -31.55 -15.44 12.12
N LYS A 13 -30.24 -15.68 11.99
CA LYS A 13 -29.32 -15.91 13.10
C LYS A 13 -28.30 -14.79 13.17
N SER A 14 -27.80 -14.52 14.37
CA SER A 14 -26.68 -13.58 14.55
C SER A 14 -25.36 -14.26 14.24
N TYR A 15 -24.62 -13.69 13.29
CA TYR A 15 -23.25 -14.08 12.95
C TYR A 15 -22.32 -12.95 13.35
N TYR A 16 -21.41 -13.24 14.25
CA TYR A 16 -20.44 -12.27 14.73
C TYR A 16 -19.19 -12.34 13.86
N TYR A 17 -18.55 -11.20 13.64
CA TYR A 17 -17.28 -11.15 12.94
C TYR A 17 -16.27 -10.33 13.72
N SER A 18 -15.01 -10.76 13.65
CA SER A 18 -13.87 -10.03 14.18
C SER A 18 -12.75 -9.96 13.16
N TRP A 19 -11.79 -9.07 13.40
CA TRP A 19 -10.73 -8.79 12.43
C TRP A 19 -9.38 -9.29 12.91
N SER A 20 -8.65 -9.92 12.00
CA SER A 20 -7.24 -10.25 12.18
C SER A 20 -6.38 -9.29 11.37
N ILE A 21 -5.40 -8.67 12.04
CA ILE A 21 -4.36 -7.87 11.40
C ILE A 21 -3.41 -8.78 10.62
N ASN A 22 -3.07 -8.37 9.41
CA ASN A 22 -2.10 -9.01 8.55
C ASN A 22 -1.21 -7.95 7.89
N SER A 23 -0.05 -8.36 7.42
CA SER A 23 0.84 -7.51 6.63
C SER A 23 1.26 -8.19 5.34
N GLY A 24 1.63 -7.38 4.36
CA GLY A 24 2.18 -7.83 3.10
C GLY A 24 3.31 -6.91 2.65
N GLU A 25 4.09 -7.40 1.70
CA GLU A 25 5.14 -6.64 1.02
C GLU A 25 5.03 -6.93 -0.48
N THR A 26 5.27 -5.91 -1.29
CA THR A 26 5.35 -6.04 -2.74
C THR A 26 6.46 -5.19 -3.30
N THR A 27 7.07 -5.68 -4.36
CA THR A 27 8.02 -4.91 -5.17
C THR A 27 7.27 -4.32 -6.34
N ILE A 28 7.28 -2.99 -6.43
CA ILE A 28 6.59 -2.25 -7.49
C ILE A 28 7.48 -2.19 -8.74
N GLY A 29 8.78 -1.99 -8.54
CA GLY A 29 9.77 -2.06 -9.61
C GLY A 29 11.18 -2.25 -9.08
N ASP A 30 11.92 -3.14 -9.73
CA ASP A 30 13.34 -3.38 -9.54
C ASP A 30 14.12 -2.68 -10.66
N SER A 31 15.20 -1.97 -10.31
CA SER A 31 16.04 -1.22 -11.26
C SER A 31 15.25 -0.22 -12.12
N LEU A 32 14.32 0.52 -11.49
CA LEU A 32 13.71 1.70 -12.11
C LEU A 32 14.76 2.78 -12.31
N TYR A 33 14.55 3.67 -13.28
CA TYR A 33 15.58 4.65 -13.66
C TYR A 33 15.03 6.07 -13.71
N ALA A 34 15.67 6.97 -12.96
CA ALA A 34 15.40 8.40 -13.01
C ALA A 34 16.57 9.12 -13.70
N GLY A 35 16.30 9.67 -14.88
CA GLY A 35 17.30 10.37 -15.67
C GLY A 35 17.51 11.81 -15.21
N LYS A 36 18.74 12.30 -15.33
CA LYS A 36 19.17 13.67 -14.98
C LYS A 36 18.27 14.80 -15.52
N ASN A 37 17.67 14.60 -16.69
CA ASN A 37 16.72 15.55 -17.31
C ASN A 37 15.41 14.88 -17.72
N SER A 38 15.15 13.68 -17.20
CA SER A 38 13.98 12.87 -17.51
C SER A 38 13.57 12.12 -16.26
N PRO A 39 12.80 12.75 -15.36
CA PRO A 39 12.28 12.10 -14.17
C PRO A 39 11.54 10.82 -14.52
N TYR A 40 11.60 9.84 -13.63
CA TYR A 40 10.68 8.72 -13.65
C TYR A 40 9.31 9.20 -13.20
N SER A 41 8.25 8.81 -13.90
CA SER A 41 6.88 9.08 -13.48
C SER A 41 5.99 7.90 -13.85
N ASP A 42 5.28 7.35 -12.86
CA ASP A 42 4.35 6.25 -13.07
C ASP A 42 3.28 6.22 -11.97
N SER A 43 2.29 5.35 -12.14
CA SER A 43 1.26 5.05 -11.14
C SER A 43 1.30 3.57 -10.77
N PHE A 44 1.07 3.26 -9.49
CA PHE A 44 0.96 1.88 -9.03
C PHE A 44 -0.21 1.72 -8.06
N THR A 45 -0.71 0.50 -7.96
CA THR A 45 -1.81 0.15 -7.05
C THR A 45 -1.37 -0.95 -6.10
N ILE A 46 -1.67 -0.77 -4.82
CA ILE A 46 -1.53 -1.80 -3.80
C ILE A 46 -2.92 -2.38 -3.55
N THR A 47 -3.03 -3.71 -3.57
CA THR A 47 -4.27 -4.43 -3.35
C THR A 47 -4.05 -5.54 -2.34
N SER A 48 -4.80 -5.52 -1.23
CA SER A 48 -4.88 -6.61 -0.27
C SER A 48 -5.93 -7.65 -0.72
N PRO A 49 -5.94 -8.87 -0.12
CA PRO A 49 -6.88 -9.93 -0.50
C PRO A 49 -8.35 -9.48 -0.53
N PHE A 50 -9.19 -10.20 -1.29
CA PHE A 50 -10.63 -9.96 -1.28
C PHE A 50 -11.22 -10.17 0.12
N GLY A 51 -12.25 -9.41 0.49
CA GLY A 51 -12.84 -9.44 1.84
C GLY A 51 -11.94 -8.84 2.92
N SER A 52 -11.00 -7.97 2.55
CA SER A 52 -10.10 -7.28 3.49
C SER A 52 -10.19 -5.76 3.39
N ILE A 53 -9.73 -5.08 4.43
CA ILE A 53 -9.62 -3.62 4.46
C ILE A 53 -8.15 -3.26 4.53
N LEU A 54 -7.67 -2.53 3.53
CA LEU A 54 -6.31 -2.01 3.47
C LEU A 54 -6.23 -0.74 4.33
N THR A 55 -5.48 -0.76 5.42
CA THR A 55 -5.48 0.36 6.39
C THR A 55 -4.27 1.28 6.25
N SER A 56 -3.11 0.74 5.87
CA SER A 56 -1.89 1.54 5.70
C SER A 56 -0.95 0.96 4.67
N VAL A 57 -0.19 1.86 4.03
CA VAL A 57 0.87 1.54 3.09
C VAL A 57 2.10 2.37 3.45
N GLU A 58 3.25 1.71 3.54
CA GLU A 58 4.57 2.29 3.70
C GLU A 58 5.34 2.04 2.39
N VAL A 59 5.64 3.11 1.66
CA VAL A 59 6.37 3.05 0.39
C VAL A 59 7.85 3.35 0.65
N HIS A 60 8.73 2.49 0.15
CA HIS A 60 10.17 2.61 0.28
C HIS A 60 10.83 2.80 -1.08
N ILE A 61 11.72 3.78 -1.16
CA ILE A 61 12.65 3.94 -2.27
C ILE A 61 14.06 3.69 -1.76
N ASN A 62 14.74 2.73 -2.37
CA ASN A 62 16.15 2.47 -2.15
C ASN A 62 16.92 2.83 -3.41
N TRP A 63 18.05 3.49 -3.27
CA TRP A 63 18.92 3.75 -4.40
C TRP A 63 20.38 3.79 -3.98
N GLU A 64 21.23 3.39 -4.91
CA GLU A 64 22.66 3.56 -4.80
C GLU A 64 23.09 4.62 -5.80
N ASP A 65 23.61 5.71 -5.27
CA ASP A 65 24.37 6.70 -6.03
C ASP A 65 25.49 6.01 -6.81
N ASP A 66 25.62 6.40 -8.08
CA ASP A 66 26.53 5.73 -9.00
C ASP A 66 27.97 5.73 -8.44
N ASN A 67 28.60 4.56 -8.53
CA ASN A 67 29.84 4.29 -7.81
C ASN A 67 31.01 5.11 -8.39
N THR A 68 31.17 6.37 -7.98
CA THR A 68 32.30 7.21 -8.36
C THR A 68 33.55 6.91 -7.54
N TYR A 69 34.08 5.69 -7.64
CA TYR A 69 35.31 5.30 -6.94
C TYR A 69 36.55 6.03 -7.50
N GLY A 70 37.28 6.71 -6.60
CA GLY A 70 38.63 7.23 -6.82
C GLY A 70 39.35 7.40 -5.49
N LEU A 71 40.66 7.17 -5.46
CA LEU A 71 41.50 6.96 -4.25
C LEU A 71 41.43 8.04 -3.12
N LEU A 72 40.76 9.19 -3.32
CA LEU A 72 40.80 10.32 -2.39
C LEU A 72 39.46 11.09 -2.22
N ILE A 73 38.32 10.66 -2.77
CA ILE A 73 37.10 11.50 -2.78
C ILE A 73 35.84 10.70 -2.40
N LYS A 74 34.95 11.37 -1.66
CA LYS A 74 33.69 10.90 -1.06
C LYS A 74 32.76 10.21 -2.09
N LYS A 75 31.85 9.36 -1.57
CA LYS A 75 30.68 8.84 -2.29
C LYS A 75 29.96 9.97 -3.04
N GLY A 76 29.40 9.66 -4.21
CA GLY A 76 28.83 10.63 -5.14
C GLY A 76 27.78 11.54 -4.51
N GLU A 77 27.58 12.65 -5.20
CA GLU A 77 26.89 13.83 -4.69
C GLU A 77 25.49 13.97 -5.27
N ASP A 78 24.97 12.94 -5.91
CA ASP A 78 23.67 12.99 -6.53
C ASP A 78 22.59 13.11 -5.48
N THR A 79 21.51 13.81 -5.81
CA THR A 79 20.36 13.98 -4.93
C THR A 79 19.15 13.41 -5.63
N LEU A 80 18.57 12.37 -5.07
CA LEU A 80 17.30 11.81 -5.51
C LEU A 80 16.17 12.50 -4.73
N THR A 81 15.23 13.07 -5.47
CA THR A 81 14.01 13.66 -4.92
C THR A 81 12.84 12.84 -5.42
N SER A 82 12.03 12.35 -4.49
CA SER A 82 10.83 11.58 -4.79
C SER A 82 9.61 12.29 -4.27
N ASP A 83 8.60 12.38 -5.12
CA ASP A 83 7.26 12.83 -4.80
C ASP A 83 6.31 11.65 -4.96
N ILE A 84 5.64 11.26 -3.88
CA ILE A 84 4.66 10.17 -3.89
C ILE A 84 3.36 10.67 -3.27
N GLY A 85 2.24 10.45 -3.97
CA GLY A 85 0.92 10.85 -3.50
C GLY A 85 -0.12 9.76 -3.71
N LEU A 86 -0.99 9.57 -2.72
CA LEU A 86 -2.22 8.81 -2.91
C LEU A 86 -3.10 9.55 -3.93
N GLN A 87 -3.63 8.85 -4.93
CA GLN A 87 -4.48 9.48 -5.95
C GLN A 87 -5.66 10.21 -5.31
N GLY A 88 -5.83 11.49 -5.68
CA GLY A 88 -6.85 12.36 -5.11
C GLY A 88 -6.48 13.02 -3.78
N ARG A 89 -5.26 12.84 -3.27
CA ARG A 89 -4.70 13.55 -2.11
C ARG A 89 -3.41 14.29 -2.48
N GLU A 90 -2.93 15.11 -1.57
CA GLU A 90 -1.63 15.77 -1.70
C GLU A 90 -0.50 14.74 -1.65
N SER A 91 0.56 15.00 -2.41
CA SER A 91 1.77 14.21 -2.37
C SER A 91 2.66 14.60 -1.18
N THR A 92 3.58 13.70 -0.86
CA THR A 92 4.68 13.95 0.07
C THR A 92 5.96 13.89 -0.73
N THR A 93 6.81 14.91 -0.57
CA THR A 93 8.11 14.99 -1.23
C THR A 93 9.22 14.75 -0.22
N GLU A 94 10.12 13.83 -0.53
CA GLU A 94 11.32 13.55 0.26
C GLU A 94 12.55 13.56 -0.64
N SER A 95 13.72 13.88 -0.09
CA SER A 95 14.98 13.88 -0.84
C SER A 95 16.14 13.36 -0.02
N SER A 96 17.10 12.73 -0.69
CA SER A 96 18.33 12.26 -0.06
C SER A 96 19.52 12.46 -1.00
N LYS A 97 20.69 12.77 -0.43
CA LYS A 97 21.95 12.99 -1.15
C LYS A 97 22.90 11.80 -0.96
N GLY A 98 23.52 11.35 -2.04
CA GLY A 98 24.27 10.10 -2.12
C GLY A 98 23.32 8.89 -1.98
N SER A 99 23.86 7.69 -1.81
CA SER A 99 23.03 6.48 -1.61
C SER A 99 22.06 6.67 -0.43
N GLY A 100 20.79 6.28 -0.61
CA GLY A 100 19.75 6.59 0.36
C GLY A 100 18.58 5.62 0.38
N ASN A 101 17.80 5.73 1.46
CA ASN A 101 16.50 5.11 1.63
C ASN A 101 15.50 6.22 2.00
N LEU A 102 14.41 6.32 1.25
CA LEU A 102 13.29 7.20 1.53
C LEU A 102 12.07 6.36 1.91
N THR A 103 11.29 6.84 2.87
CA THR A 103 10.08 6.15 3.36
C THR A 103 8.91 7.11 3.41
N PHE A 104 7.79 6.71 2.81
CA PHE A 104 6.54 7.46 2.78
C PHE A 104 5.43 6.67 3.47
N ASN A 105 4.72 7.29 4.40
CA ASN A 105 3.71 6.62 5.22
C ASN A 105 2.31 7.14 4.87
N TYR A 106 1.40 6.23 4.51
CA TYR A 106 0.03 6.56 4.16
C TYR A 106 -0.97 5.80 5.03
N LYS A 107 -1.87 6.54 5.68
CA LYS A 107 -3.07 6.00 6.30
C LYS A 107 -4.23 6.08 5.31
N LEU A 108 -4.87 4.95 5.05
CA LEU A 108 -5.91 4.80 4.01
C LEU A 108 -7.29 4.77 4.64
N ASN A 109 -7.59 3.68 5.34
CA ASN A 109 -8.85 3.43 6.05
C ASN A 109 -8.59 3.32 7.56
N ASP A 110 -9.67 3.45 8.35
CA ASP A 110 -9.60 3.21 9.79
C ASP A 110 -9.57 1.72 10.12
N ILE A 111 -9.13 1.39 11.34
CA ILE A 111 -9.17 0.01 11.83
C ILE A 111 -10.65 -0.37 11.98
N PRO A 112 -11.10 -1.46 11.35
CA PRO A 112 -12.50 -1.82 11.38
C PRO A 112 -12.93 -2.35 12.76
N SER A 113 -14.15 -2.01 13.16
CA SER A 113 -14.75 -2.56 14.38
C SER A 113 -15.29 -3.97 14.14
N SER A 114 -15.22 -4.80 15.18
CA SER A 114 -15.89 -6.11 15.22
C SER A 114 -17.36 -5.90 15.58
N ASP A 115 -18.27 -6.64 14.96
CA ASP A 115 -19.71 -6.54 15.21
C ASP A 115 -20.43 -7.86 14.83
N TYR A 116 -21.74 -7.80 14.57
CA TYR A 116 -22.53 -8.91 14.05
C TYR A 116 -23.45 -8.49 12.90
N VAL A 117 -23.84 -9.48 12.10
CA VAL A 117 -24.88 -9.37 11.08
C VAL A 117 -25.98 -10.39 11.35
N LEU A 118 -27.20 -10.07 10.94
CA LEU A 118 -28.31 -11.03 10.91
C LEU A 118 -28.36 -11.63 9.50
N ALA A 119 -28.26 -12.96 9.41
CA ALA A 119 -28.23 -13.67 8.13
C ALA A 119 -28.92 -15.03 8.26
N GLU A 120 -29.32 -15.61 7.14
CA GLU A 120 -29.98 -16.93 7.10
C GLU A 120 -28.98 -18.06 7.37
N ASP A 121 -27.81 -17.96 6.76
CA ASP A 121 -26.70 -18.89 6.90
C ASP A 121 -25.34 -18.17 6.91
N MET A 122 -24.25 -18.95 7.02
CA MET A 122 -22.90 -18.41 7.05
C MET A 122 -22.51 -17.73 5.73
N THR A 123 -22.95 -18.26 4.59
CA THR A 123 -22.60 -17.72 3.28
C THR A 123 -23.31 -16.39 3.04
N ASP A 124 -24.56 -16.26 3.47
CA ASP A 124 -25.29 -14.99 3.47
C ASP A 124 -24.61 -13.97 4.40
N ALA A 125 -24.18 -14.38 5.60
CA ALA A 125 -23.42 -13.50 6.50
C ALA A 125 -22.12 -12.99 5.88
N GLU A 126 -21.31 -13.87 5.27
CA GLU A 126 -20.08 -13.51 4.57
C GLU A 126 -20.36 -12.54 3.42
N SER A 127 -21.41 -12.79 2.61
CA SER A 127 -21.79 -11.90 1.52
C SER A 127 -22.21 -10.51 2.00
N ILE A 128 -22.93 -10.41 3.13
CA ILE A 128 -23.32 -9.13 3.73
C ILE A 128 -22.06 -8.37 4.19
N ILE A 129 -21.16 -9.05 4.90
CA ILE A 129 -19.92 -8.45 5.42
C ILE A 129 -19.01 -8.00 4.26
N ASP A 130 -18.81 -8.84 3.24
CA ASP A 130 -18.05 -8.49 2.03
C ASP A 130 -18.64 -7.24 1.34
N GLY A 131 -19.97 -7.14 1.30
CA GLY A 131 -20.67 -5.98 0.74
C GLY A 131 -20.38 -4.69 1.51
N MET A 132 -20.34 -4.74 2.85
CA MET A 132 -20.10 -3.58 3.72
C MET A 132 -18.73 -2.93 3.49
N PHE A 133 -17.72 -3.71 3.12
CA PHE A 133 -16.32 -3.25 3.00
C PHE A 133 -15.78 -3.36 1.56
N SER A 134 -16.67 -3.54 0.60
CA SER A 134 -16.30 -3.66 -0.82
C SER A 134 -15.55 -2.41 -1.31
N GLY A 135 -14.39 -2.63 -1.94
CA GLY A 135 -13.57 -1.55 -2.50
C GLY A 135 -12.58 -0.90 -1.52
N GLU A 136 -12.55 -1.29 -0.24
CA GLU A 136 -11.59 -0.79 0.74
C GLU A 136 -10.26 -1.57 0.75
N ASN A 137 -10.10 -2.53 -0.15
CA ASN A 137 -8.92 -3.41 -0.22
C ASN A 137 -7.82 -2.90 -1.17
N ALA A 138 -7.95 -1.70 -1.75
CA ALA A 138 -6.98 -1.18 -2.70
C ALA A 138 -6.73 0.32 -2.57
N ALA A 139 -5.52 0.74 -2.94
CA ALA A 139 -5.11 2.14 -2.99
C ALA A 139 -4.14 2.38 -4.15
N SER A 140 -4.34 3.48 -4.89
CA SER A 140 -3.52 3.86 -6.04
C SER A 140 -2.68 5.09 -5.73
N PHE A 141 -1.43 5.08 -6.19
CA PHE A 141 -0.43 6.09 -5.94
C PHE A 141 0.14 6.61 -7.25
N ASN A 142 0.44 7.90 -7.28
CA ASN A 142 1.27 8.52 -8.32
C ASN A 142 2.66 8.72 -7.73
N THR A 143 3.69 8.43 -8.53
CA THR A 143 5.08 8.59 -8.12
C THR A 143 5.84 9.39 -9.18
N GLU A 144 6.66 10.33 -8.73
CA GLU A 144 7.64 11.01 -9.56
C GLU A 144 9.00 10.96 -8.84
N VAL A 145 10.04 10.56 -9.56
CA VAL A 145 11.40 10.49 -9.02
C VAL A 145 12.34 11.24 -9.96
N SER A 146 13.05 12.23 -9.41
CA SER A 146 14.01 13.05 -10.13
C SER A 146 15.39 12.98 -9.48
N VAL A 147 16.42 13.19 -10.29
CA VAL A 147 17.83 13.16 -9.85
C VAL A 147 18.51 14.46 -10.23
N GLU A 148 19.12 15.11 -9.25
CA GLU A 148 20.07 16.20 -9.46
C GLU A 148 21.50 15.69 -9.28
N THR A 149 22.28 15.74 -10.35
CA THR A 149 23.66 15.23 -10.34
C THR A 149 24.64 16.24 -9.73
N GLY A 150 25.45 15.83 -8.75
CA GLY A 150 26.20 16.77 -7.90
C GLY A 150 27.56 17.26 -8.43
N GLU A 151 28.18 16.57 -9.41
CA GLU A 151 29.61 16.78 -9.74
C GLU A 151 29.94 17.92 -10.74
N ARG A 152 29.00 18.84 -11.03
CA ARG A 152 29.09 19.79 -12.16
C ARG A 152 30.38 20.61 -12.23
N ILE A 153 30.90 21.05 -11.09
CA ILE A 153 32.05 21.97 -11.01
C ILE A 153 33.39 21.23 -10.95
N LEU A 154 33.44 20.10 -10.22
CA LEU A 154 34.69 19.38 -9.97
C LEU A 154 35.04 18.41 -11.11
N ARG A 155 34.06 17.88 -11.83
CA ARG A 155 34.25 16.83 -12.85
C ARG A 155 33.31 17.02 -14.05
N PRO A 156 33.47 18.08 -14.87
CA PRO A 156 32.54 18.40 -15.96
C PRO A 156 32.40 17.28 -17.02
N LEU A 157 33.48 16.56 -17.33
CA LEU A 157 33.43 15.42 -18.27
C LEU A 157 32.67 14.21 -17.71
N LYS A 158 32.67 14.00 -16.39
CA LYS A 158 31.90 12.92 -15.75
C LYS A 158 30.44 13.32 -15.59
N PHE A 159 30.18 14.57 -15.18
CA PHE A 159 28.84 15.14 -15.17
C PHE A 159 28.13 15.03 -16.53
N LEU A 160 28.86 15.10 -17.66
CA LEU A 160 28.29 14.88 -19.00
C LEU A 160 27.98 13.42 -19.32
N LYS A 161 28.66 12.47 -18.65
CA LYS A 161 28.46 11.02 -18.84
C LYS A 161 27.43 10.44 -17.88
N ASP A 162 27.31 11.02 -16.71
CA ASP A 162 26.27 10.71 -15.74
C ASP A 162 24.89 11.01 -16.35
N GLN A 163 24.06 9.97 -16.40
CA GLN A 163 22.74 9.99 -17.01
C GLN A 163 21.61 10.04 -15.96
N GLY A 164 21.91 9.87 -14.67
CA GLY A 164 20.93 9.62 -13.61
C GLY A 164 21.15 8.29 -12.89
N ASN A 165 20.20 7.92 -12.01
CA ASN A 165 20.36 6.80 -11.07
C ASN A 165 19.27 5.74 -11.19
N GLU A 166 19.68 4.49 -10.93
CA GLU A 166 18.75 3.39 -10.69
C GLU A 166 18.23 3.42 -9.26
N PHE A 167 16.98 3.02 -9.08
CA PHE A 167 16.34 2.88 -7.78
C PHE A 167 15.37 1.70 -7.76
N GLU A 168 15.03 1.26 -6.56
CA GLU A 168 14.07 0.22 -6.26
C GLU A 168 12.89 0.84 -5.52
N LEU A 169 11.67 0.44 -5.91
CA LEU A 169 10.43 0.89 -5.29
C LEU A 169 9.69 -0.31 -4.70
N LYS A 170 9.48 -0.28 -3.39
CA LYS A 170 8.77 -1.33 -2.62
C LYS A 170 7.65 -0.73 -1.79
N ALA A 171 6.67 -1.55 -1.46
CA ALA A 171 5.62 -1.18 -0.51
C ALA A 171 5.40 -2.29 0.51
N LYS A 172 5.34 -1.91 1.78
CA LYS A 172 4.80 -2.72 2.86
C LYS A 172 3.43 -2.21 3.20
N TYR A 173 2.51 -3.10 3.55
CA TYR A 173 1.14 -2.69 3.82
C TYR A 173 0.50 -3.53 4.90
N THR A 174 -0.42 -2.91 5.62
CA THR A 174 -1.22 -3.55 6.68
C THR A 174 -2.68 -3.60 6.25
N TYR A 175 -3.30 -4.75 6.44
CA TYR A 175 -4.70 -4.97 6.12
C TYR A 175 -5.37 -5.87 7.17
N TYR A 176 -6.69 -5.82 7.23
CA TYR A 176 -7.49 -6.62 8.14
C TYR A 176 -8.40 -7.56 7.35
N ILE A 177 -8.42 -8.84 7.72
CA ILE A 177 -9.36 -9.85 7.18
C ILE A 177 -10.32 -10.22 8.31
N TYR A 178 -11.61 -10.32 7.99
CA TYR A 178 -12.61 -10.72 8.97
C TYR A 178 -12.65 -12.25 9.12
N MET A 179 -13.09 -12.70 10.29
CA MET A 179 -13.42 -14.08 10.59
C MET A 179 -14.84 -14.11 11.14
N VAL A 180 -15.71 -14.91 10.54
CA VAL A 180 -17.10 -15.07 10.97
C VAL A 180 -17.25 -16.28 11.89
N TYR A 181 -18.02 -16.13 12.95
CA TYR A 181 -18.34 -17.20 13.87
C TYR A 181 -19.80 -17.10 14.34
N ASN A 182 -20.43 -18.26 14.47
CA ASN A 182 -21.75 -18.39 15.05
C ASN A 182 -21.58 -18.82 16.52
N TYR A 183 -21.99 -17.97 17.46
CA TYR A 183 -22.17 -18.42 18.84
C TYR A 183 -23.56 -19.02 18.98
N ILE A 184 -23.63 -20.33 19.18
CA ILE A 184 -24.81 -20.93 19.80
C ILE A 184 -24.76 -20.48 21.26
N LEU A 185 -25.46 -19.41 21.60
CA LEU A 185 -25.79 -19.10 22.99
C LEU A 185 -26.68 -20.25 23.48
N ASN A 186 -26.07 -21.29 24.04
CA ASN A 186 -26.79 -22.19 24.92
C ASN A 186 -27.29 -21.32 26.06
N SER A 187 -28.59 -21.00 26.04
CA SER A 187 -29.28 -20.35 27.13
C SER A 187 -29.05 -21.19 28.39
N ILE A 188 -28.15 -20.72 29.25
CA ILE A 188 -28.05 -21.19 30.62
C ILE A 188 -29.31 -20.63 31.29
N ASN A 189 -30.35 -21.46 31.37
CA ASN A 189 -31.47 -21.24 32.27
C ASN A 189 -30.88 -21.23 33.69
N LEU A 190 -30.77 -20.04 34.29
CA LEU A 190 -30.60 -19.84 35.73
C LEU A 190 -31.97 -19.79 36.40
#